data_AF-A0AB36K930-F1
#
_entry.id   AF-A0AB36K930-F1
#
_cell.length_a   1.000
_cell.length_b   1.000
_cell.length_c   1.000
_cell.angle_alpha   90.00
_cell.angle_beta   90.00
_cell.angle_gamma   90.00
#
_symmetry.space_group_name_H-M   'P 1'
#
loop_
_entity.id
_entity.type
_entity.pdbx_description
1 polymer ?
#
loop_
_entity_poly.entity_id
_entity_poly.type
_entity_poly.pdbx_seq_one_letter_code
_entity_poly.pdbx_strand_id
1 'polypeptide(L)'
;MSQAENISNQHKALSLRVITGRPRNLAECDAIVDAAKANPKPAAESIAEARALFGRSHRASQLRMAFNSLAAAERAMVLAAGGLDHHLHTWNFEDFDTADRDKLRVGLARLERIVNRFATVLGPIKRLDKADFR
;
A
#
# COMPACT_ATOMS: atom_id res chain seq x y z
N MET A 1 -28.85 -9.81 21.08
CA MET A 1 -28.21 -9.87 19.74
C MET A 1 -26.90 -9.15 19.85
N SER A 2 -25.81 -9.88 19.58
CA SER A 2 -24.47 -9.65 20.14
C SER A 2 -23.65 -8.70 19.27
N GLN A 3 -22.82 -7.84 19.91
CA GLN A 3 -21.88 -6.92 19.25
C GLN A 3 -20.98 -7.59 18.18
N ALA A 4 -20.80 -8.91 18.25
CA ALA A 4 -20.06 -9.70 17.26
C ALA A 4 -20.70 -9.68 15.85
N GLU A 5 -22.03 -9.59 15.73
CA GLU A 5 -22.71 -9.53 14.42
C GLU A 5 -22.51 -8.16 13.74
N ASN A 6 -22.31 -7.10 14.53
CA ASN A 6 -22.11 -5.75 14.01
C ASN A 6 -20.69 -5.53 13.45
N ILE A 7 -19.68 -6.15 14.09
CA ILE A 7 -18.29 -6.12 13.61
C ILE A 7 -18.17 -6.93 12.30
N SER A 8 -18.84 -8.09 12.21
CA SER A 8 -18.86 -8.90 10.98
C SER A 8 -19.42 -8.14 9.76
N ASN A 9 -20.45 -7.33 9.96
CA ASN A 9 -21.02 -6.49 8.90
C ASN A 9 -20.13 -5.28 8.54
N GLN A 10 -19.37 -4.72 9.49
CA GLN A 10 -18.39 -3.66 9.18
C GLN A 10 -17.17 -4.18 8.38
N HIS A 11 -16.70 -5.41 8.66
CA HIS A 11 -15.64 -6.03 7.86
C HIS A 11 -16.10 -6.41 6.44
N LYS A 12 -17.40 -6.69 6.25
CA LYS A 12 -18.01 -6.93 4.93
C LYS A 12 -18.12 -5.65 4.09
N ALA A 13 -18.20 -4.47 4.71
CA ALA A 13 -18.22 -3.18 4.02
C ALA A 13 -16.82 -2.70 3.58
N LEU A 14 -15.75 -3.30 4.13
CA LEU A 14 -14.36 -3.06 3.73
C LEU A 14 -13.81 -4.13 2.79
N SER A 15 -14.64 -5.08 2.33
CA SER A 15 -14.27 -5.92 1.20
C SER A 15 -14.15 -5.02 -0.03
N LEU A 16 -12.90 -4.74 -0.39
CA LEU A 16 -12.45 -4.38 -1.72
C LEU A 16 -13.61 -4.27 -2.73
N ARG A 17 -13.99 -3.05 -3.12
CA ARG A 17 -14.11 -2.85 -4.56
C ARG A 17 -12.70 -3.00 -5.12
N VAL A 18 -12.29 -4.26 -5.27
CA VAL A 18 -11.38 -4.66 -6.32
C VAL A 18 -11.95 -3.93 -7.53
N ILE A 19 -11.18 -3.03 -8.14
CA ILE A 19 -11.52 -2.60 -9.49
C ILE A 19 -11.58 -3.92 -10.26
N THR A 20 -12.79 -4.41 -10.47
CA THR A 20 -13.06 -5.77 -10.91
C THR A 20 -12.42 -5.92 -12.27
N GLY A 21 -11.31 -6.65 -12.29
CA GLY A 21 -10.69 -7.19 -13.49
C GLY A 21 -10.02 -6.14 -14.38
N ARG A 22 -8.72 -6.31 -14.60
CA ARG A 22 -8.16 -5.90 -15.89
C ARG A 22 -9.01 -6.59 -16.97
N PRO A 23 -9.56 -5.87 -17.97
CA PRO A 23 -10.35 -6.48 -19.03
C PRO A 23 -9.55 -7.59 -19.69
N ARG A 24 -10.16 -8.76 -19.86
CA ARG A 24 -9.47 -9.97 -20.33
C ARG A 24 -9.25 -9.94 -21.84
N ASN A 25 -10.01 -9.11 -22.54
CA ASN A 25 -9.99 -8.96 -23.99
C ASN A 25 -10.48 -7.55 -24.41
N LEU A 26 -10.30 -7.20 -25.69
CA LEU A 26 -10.67 -5.91 -26.24
C LEU A 26 -12.19 -5.65 -26.19
N ALA A 27 -13.01 -6.69 -26.41
CA ALA A 27 -14.47 -6.56 -26.38
C ALA A 27 -14.99 -6.17 -24.99
N GLU A 28 -14.37 -6.68 -23.92
CA GLU A 28 -14.66 -6.26 -22.54
C GLU A 28 -14.24 -4.80 -22.30
N CYS A 29 -13.10 -4.35 -22.86
CA CYS A 29 -12.73 -2.92 -22.80
C CYS A 29 -13.78 -2.04 -23.47
N ASP A 30 -14.17 -2.39 -24.70
CA ASP A 30 -15.11 -1.60 -25.50
C ASP A 30 -16.49 -1.54 -24.82
N ALA A 31 -16.96 -2.67 -24.27
CA ALA A 31 -18.20 -2.71 -23.50
C ALA A 31 -18.16 -1.82 -22.24
N ILE A 32 -17.03 -1.75 -21.54
CA ILE A 32 -16.86 -0.86 -20.38
C ILE A 32 -16.89 0.61 -20.81
N VAL A 33 -16.22 0.93 -21.91
CA VAL A 33 -16.18 2.30 -22.46
C VAL A 33 -17.55 2.74 -22.95
N ASP A 34 -18.28 1.87 -23.64
CA ASP A 34 -19.61 2.19 -24.17
C ASP A 34 -20.65 2.27 -23.05
N ALA A 35 -20.56 1.42 -22.02
CA ALA A 35 -21.36 1.56 -20.80
C ALA A 35 -21.08 2.89 -20.07
N ALA A 36 -19.81 3.34 -20.04
CA ALA A 36 -19.44 4.63 -19.44
C ALA A 36 -19.93 5.83 -20.28
N LYS A 37 -19.98 5.71 -21.61
CA LYS A 37 -20.56 6.74 -22.50
C LYS A 37 -22.08 6.82 -22.39
N ALA A 38 -22.76 5.70 -22.16
CA ALA A 38 -24.22 5.64 -22.03
C ALA A 38 -24.74 6.38 -20.78
N ASN A 39 -23.94 6.42 -19.71
CA ASN A 39 -24.25 7.16 -18.48
C ASN A 39 -23.06 8.05 -18.07
N PRO A 40 -22.88 9.21 -18.75
CA PRO A 40 -21.78 10.11 -18.44
C PRO A 40 -21.99 10.69 -17.04
N LYS A 41 -21.06 10.40 -16.11
CA LYS A 41 -21.05 11.06 -14.81
C LYS A 41 -20.83 12.56 -15.00
N PRO A 42 -21.48 13.42 -14.18
CA PRO A 42 -21.16 14.84 -14.14
C PRO A 42 -19.65 15.07 -13.98
N ALA A 43 -19.10 16.05 -14.69
CA ALA A 43 -17.67 16.34 -14.67
C ALA A 43 -17.16 16.66 -13.25
N ALA A 44 -17.99 17.34 -12.44
CA ALA A 44 -17.67 17.64 -11.04
C ALA A 44 -17.50 16.37 -10.19
N GLU A 45 -18.34 15.36 -10.39
CA GLU A 45 -18.26 14.07 -9.67
C GLU A 45 -17.05 13.26 -10.13
N SER A 46 -16.76 13.25 -11.43
CA SER A 46 -15.57 12.58 -11.97
C SER A 46 -14.27 13.21 -11.44
N ILE A 47 -14.22 14.53 -11.34
CA ILE A 47 -13.09 15.27 -10.77
C ILE A 47 -12.98 15.01 -9.25
N ALA A 48 -14.10 14.96 -8.53
CA ALA A 48 -14.11 14.67 -7.10
C ALA A 48 -13.65 13.24 -6.80
N GLU A 49 -14.11 12.24 -7.55
CA GLU A 49 -13.63 10.85 -7.46
C GLU A 49 -12.12 10.76 -7.76
N ALA A 50 -11.67 11.42 -8.83
CA ALA A 50 -10.24 11.45 -9.17
C ALA A 50 -9.40 12.11 -8.05
N ARG A 51 -9.89 13.21 -7.45
CA ARG A 51 -9.21 13.85 -6.30
C ARG A 51 -9.24 12.98 -5.05
N ALA A 52 -10.30 12.22 -4.83
CA ALA A 52 -10.41 11.29 -3.71
C ALA A 52 -9.34 10.17 -3.78
N LEU A 53 -8.97 9.74 -5.00
CA LEU A 53 -7.84 8.82 -5.22
C LEU A 53 -6.48 9.41 -4.79
N PHE A 54 -6.35 10.73 -4.67
CA PHE A 54 -5.12 11.38 -4.20
C PHE A 54 -5.26 12.04 -2.82
N GLY A 55 -6.36 11.75 -2.10
CA GLY A 55 -6.60 12.25 -0.75
C GLY A 55 -5.67 11.64 0.30
N ARG A 56 -5.52 12.34 1.44
CA ARG A 56 -4.73 11.85 2.60
C ARG A 56 -5.22 10.48 3.10
N SER A 57 -6.53 10.24 3.06
CA SER A 57 -7.15 8.96 3.43
C SER A 57 -6.72 7.82 2.51
N HIS A 58 -6.65 8.07 1.20
CA HIS A 58 -6.22 7.07 0.22
C HIS A 58 -4.75 6.69 0.41
N ARG A 59 -3.86 7.69 0.60
CA ARG A 59 -2.44 7.44 0.88
C ARG A 59 -2.24 6.68 2.19
N ALA A 60 -3.01 6.99 3.24
CA ALA A 60 -2.98 6.24 4.50
C ALA A 60 -3.44 4.78 4.32
N SER A 61 -4.46 4.53 3.49
CA SER A 61 -4.90 3.18 3.14
C SER A 61 -3.81 2.41 2.40
N GLN A 62 -3.15 3.03 1.40
CA GLN A 62 -2.05 2.39 0.68
C GLN A 62 -0.88 2.06 1.61
N LEU A 63 -0.53 2.95 2.54
CA LEU A 63 0.53 2.71 3.51
C LEU A 63 0.23 1.50 4.41
N ARG A 64 -0.99 1.41 4.94
CA ARG A 64 -1.46 0.25 5.72
C ARG A 64 -1.33 -1.04 4.91
N MET A 65 -1.84 -1.03 3.68
CA MET A 65 -1.76 -2.19 2.79
C MET A 65 -0.31 -2.60 2.51
N ALA A 66 0.55 -1.64 2.16
CA ALA A 66 1.95 -1.90 1.86
C ALA A 66 2.67 -2.50 3.06
N PHE A 67 2.56 -1.87 4.23
CA PHE A 67 3.21 -2.37 5.46
C PHE A 67 2.67 -3.76 5.86
N ASN A 68 1.35 -3.94 5.82
CA ASN A 68 0.72 -5.22 6.17
C ASN A 68 1.00 -6.33 5.13
N SER A 69 1.45 -5.99 3.92
CA SER A 69 1.87 -6.98 2.91
C SER A 69 3.30 -7.48 3.08
N LEU A 70 4.12 -6.80 3.89
CA LEU A 70 5.51 -7.18 4.15
C LEU A 70 5.58 -8.50 4.94
N ALA A 71 6.57 -9.32 4.61
CA ALA A 71 6.93 -10.50 5.39
C ALA A 71 7.45 -10.11 6.78
N ALA A 72 7.40 -11.04 7.74
CA ALA A 72 7.84 -10.82 9.12
C ALA A 72 9.27 -10.25 9.21
N ALA A 73 10.22 -10.80 8.44
CA ALA A 73 11.59 -10.32 8.40
C ALA A 73 11.69 -8.87 7.86
N GLU A 74 10.89 -8.54 6.85
CA GLU A 74 10.85 -7.19 6.27
C GLU A 74 10.27 -6.17 7.24
N ARG A 75 9.19 -6.53 7.95
CA ARG A 75 8.64 -5.70 9.03
C ARG A 75 9.66 -5.48 10.14
N ALA A 76 10.36 -6.53 10.58
CA ALA A 76 11.42 -6.45 11.58
C ALA A 76 12.53 -5.48 11.15
N MET A 77 12.93 -5.48 9.87
CA MET A 77 13.92 -4.53 9.33
C MET A 77 13.44 -3.08 9.41
N VAL A 78 12.17 -2.81 9.03
CA VAL A 78 11.59 -1.46 9.13
C VAL A 78 11.58 -0.98 10.58
N LEU A 79 11.13 -1.84 11.51
CA LEU A 79 11.09 -1.55 12.95
C LEU A 79 12.49 -1.22 13.48
N ALA A 80 13.47 -2.09 13.24
CA ALA A 80 14.84 -1.91 13.69
C ALA A 80 15.46 -0.61 13.11
N ALA A 81 15.25 -0.32 11.83
CA ALA A 81 15.76 0.88 11.20
C ALA A 81 15.17 2.18 11.79
N GLY A 82 13.92 2.11 12.26
CA GLY A 82 13.20 3.19 12.93
C GLY A 82 13.46 3.31 14.44
N GLY A 83 14.23 2.39 15.04
CA GLY A 83 14.47 2.36 16.48
C GLY A 83 13.29 1.83 17.30
N LEU A 84 12.43 1.02 16.68
CA LEU A 84 11.39 0.25 17.36
C LEU A 84 11.88 -1.14 17.73
N ASP A 85 11.20 -1.78 18.68
CA ASP A 85 11.45 -3.18 18.98
C ASP A 85 11.04 -4.07 17.78
N HIS A 86 12.03 -4.70 17.16
CA HIS A 86 11.85 -5.62 16.04
C HIS A 86 11.05 -6.88 16.38
N HIS A 87 10.85 -7.22 17.66
CA HIS A 87 9.97 -8.32 18.06
C HIS A 87 8.49 -8.03 17.78
N LEU A 88 8.12 -6.77 17.54
CA LEU A 88 6.77 -6.35 17.14
C LEU A 88 6.46 -6.64 15.66
N HIS A 89 7.27 -7.43 14.96
CA HIS A 89 7.10 -7.73 13.54
C HIS A 89 5.80 -8.48 13.19
N THR A 90 5.11 -9.04 14.18
CA THR A 90 3.79 -9.68 14.01
C THR A 90 2.64 -8.68 14.02
N TRP A 91 2.87 -7.43 14.47
CA TRP A 91 1.86 -6.38 14.53
C TRP A 91 1.54 -5.83 13.14
N ASN A 92 0.26 -5.49 12.95
CA ASN A 92 -0.21 -4.75 11.79
C ASN A 92 -0.05 -3.25 12.00
N PHE A 93 -0.11 -2.48 10.92
CA PHE A 93 0.05 -1.02 10.95
C PHE A 93 -0.90 -0.33 11.94
N GLU A 94 -2.10 -0.88 12.08
CA GLU A 94 -3.17 -0.39 12.95
C GLU A 94 -2.84 -0.51 14.44
N ASP A 95 -2.02 -1.51 14.82
CA ASP A 95 -1.67 -1.79 16.22
C ASP A 95 -0.67 -0.78 16.78
N PHE A 96 0.07 -0.09 15.92
CA PHE A 96 1.00 0.97 16.31
C PHE A 96 0.27 2.27 16.64
N ASP A 97 0.73 2.96 17.68
CA ASP A 97 0.25 4.30 18.00
C ASP A 97 0.83 5.36 17.05
N THR A 98 0.50 6.64 17.28
CA THR A 98 0.96 7.72 16.40
C THR A 98 2.47 7.94 16.50
N ALA A 99 3.07 7.80 17.69
CA ALA A 99 4.49 7.99 17.89
C ALA A 99 5.30 6.87 17.23
N ASP A 100 4.83 5.63 17.34
CA ASP A 100 5.44 4.47 16.71
C ASP A 100 5.28 4.50 15.19
N ARG A 101 4.15 4.99 14.66
CA ARG A 101 4.00 5.21 13.22
C ARG A 101 4.99 6.25 12.67
N ASP A 102 5.38 7.26 13.45
CA ASP A 102 6.44 8.18 13.02
C ASP A 102 7.81 7.47 12.96
N LYS A 103 8.10 6.58 13.90
CA LYS A 103 9.30 5.73 13.84
C LYS A 103 9.27 4.77 12.63
N LEU A 104 8.11 4.22 12.26
CA LEU A 104 7.97 3.44 11.01
C LEU A 104 8.34 4.29 9.78
N ARG A 105 7.88 5.54 9.72
CA ARG A 105 8.25 6.48 8.66
C ARG A 105 9.76 6.73 8.63
N VAL A 106 10.39 6.93 9.78
CA VAL A 106 11.86 7.09 9.90
C VAL A 106 12.58 5.85 9.42
N GLY A 107 12.11 4.65 9.80
CA GLY A 107 12.68 3.37 9.37
C GLY A 107 12.64 3.19 7.85
N LEU A 108 11.48 3.42 7.23
CA LEU A 108 11.32 3.38 5.77
C LEU A 108 12.26 4.38 5.06
N ALA A 109 12.31 5.62 5.53
CA ALA A 109 13.19 6.65 4.96
C ALA A 109 14.68 6.29 5.10
N ARG A 110 15.06 5.60 6.17
CA ARG A 110 16.44 5.13 6.38
C ARG A 110 16.79 4.00 5.43
N LEU A 111 15.90 3.03 5.24
CA LEU A 111 16.08 1.92 4.29
C LEU A 111 16.17 2.44 2.85
N GLU A 112 15.27 3.35 2.45
CA GLU A 112 15.32 4.00 1.14
C GLU A 112 16.68 4.68 0.90
N ARG A 113 17.19 5.43 1.89
CA ARG A 113 18.50 6.08 1.78
C ARG A 113 19.64 5.09 1.58
N ILE A 114 19.62 3.96 2.28
CA ILE A 114 20.64 2.90 2.16
C ILE A 114 20.61 2.33 0.74
N VAL A 115 19.43 1.89 0.28
CA VAL A 115 19.24 1.33 -1.07
C VAL A 115 19.66 2.34 -2.14
N ASN A 116 19.23 3.60 -2.03
CA ASN A 116 19.58 4.63 -2.99
C ASN A 116 21.08 4.94 -3.03
N ARG A 117 21.78 4.87 -1.89
CA ARG A 117 23.23 5.06 -1.84
C ARG A 117 23.96 3.97 -2.64
N PHE A 118 23.62 2.71 -2.45
CA PHE A 118 24.19 1.62 -3.25
C PHE A 118 23.82 1.76 -4.72
N ALA A 119 22.54 2.05 -5.01
CA ALA A 119 22.06 2.20 -6.39
C ALA A 119 22.76 3.34 -7.14
N THR A 120 23.13 4.41 -6.44
CA THR A 120 23.84 5.57 -7.01
C THR A 120 25.30 5.25 -7.32
N VAL A 121 25.98 4.52 -6.42
CA VAL A 121 27.41 4.22 -6.57
C VAL A 121 27.67 3.08 -7.53
N LEU A 122 26.85 2.01 -7.47
CA LEU A 122 27.09 0.77 -8.21
C LEU A 122 26.13 0.57 -9.40
N GLY A 123 25.16 1.48 -9.58
CA GLY A 123 24.04 1.27 -10.49
C GLY A 123 22.99 0.33 -9.89
N PRO A 124 22.02 -0.16 -10.70
CA PRO A 124 20.91 -0.95 -10.19
C PRO A 124 21.36 -2.20 -9.42
N ILE A 125 21.04 -2.28 -8.12
CA ILE A 125 21.48 -3.37 -7.20
C ILE A 125 21.13 -4.76 -7.76
N LYS A 126 20.00 -4.89 -8.47
CA LYS A 126 19.58 -6.14 -9.13
C LYS A 126 20.53 -6.66 -10.22
N ARG A 127 21.51 -5.85 -10.64
CA ARG A 127 22.54 -6.22 -11.62
C ARG A 127 23.83 -6.66 -10.97
N LEU A 128 23.96 -6.51 -9.65
CA LEU A 128 25.14 -6.98 -8.92
C LEU A 128 25.16 -8.50 -8.90
N ASP A 129 26.33 -9.07 -9.14
CA ASP A 129 26.54 -10.51 -9.11
C ASP A 129 27.38 -10.93 -7.88
N LYS A 130 27.60 -12.24 -7.72
CA LYS A 130 28.43 -12.76 -6.62
C LYS A 130 29.90 -12.35 -6.75
N ALA A 131 30.40 -12.03 -7.95
CA ALA A 131 31.77 -11.61 -8.16
C ALA A 131 32.02 -10.18 -7.65
N ASP A 132 31.01 -9.31 -7.66
CA ASP A 132 31.07 -7.94 -7.13
C ASP A 132 31.28 -7.87 -5.59
N PHE A 133 31.03 -8.97 -4.86
CA PHE A 133 31.14 -9.05 -3.39
C PHE A 133 32.33 -9.92 -2.91
N ARG A 134 33.35 -10.09 -3.74
CA ARG A 134 34.55 -10.88 -3.40
C ARG A 134 35.67 -10.03 -2.81
#